data_AF-A0A920R8P9-F1
#
_entry.id   AF-A0A920R8P9-F1
#
_cell.length_a   1.000
_cell.length_b   1.000
_cell.length_c   1.000
_cell.angle_alpha   90.00
_cell.angle_beta   90.00
_cell.angle_gamma   90.00
#
_symmetry.space_group_name_H-M   'P 1'
#
loop_
_entity.id
_entity.type
_entity.pdbx_description
1 polymer ?
#
loop_
_entity_poly.entity_id
_entity_poly.type
_entity_poly.pdbx_seq_one_letter_code
_entity_poly.pdbx_strand_id
1 'polypeptide(L)'
;MFLMWLGEQITEKGIGNGISMLIFAGIVALFPAAVGSSLTQAYEGPISGVLLLVVAIIAIGVVAGIVYVERAQRRITVNYAKRQQGRKMYQAQASHLPLKINMAGVIPAIFASSILLFPASLGQWFGQSEGAEWLQGSGAVNRTRSAPIHHYF
;
A
#
# COMPACT_ATOMS: atom_id res chain seq x y z
N MET A 1 5.75 22.43 5.86
CA MET A 1 6.87 22.76 6.77
C MET A 1 6.70 22.12 8.15
N PHE A 2 5.64 22.40 8.91
CA PHE A 2 5.43 21.78 10.23
C PHE A 2 5.43 20.24 10.21
N LEU A 3 4.71 19.60 9.30
CA LEU A 3 4.66 18.13 9.20
C LEU A 3 6.01 17.49 8.86
N MET A 4 6.82 18.14 8.02
CA MET A 4 8.16 17.66 7.68
C MET A 4 9.08 17.74 8.91
N TRP A 5 9.12 18.90 9.57
CA TRP A 5 9.89 19.09 10.80
C TRP A 5 9.46 18.10 11.90
N LEU A 6 8.15 17.91 12.08
CA LEU A 6 7.61 16.94 13.04
C LEU A 6 8.03 15.51 12.67
N GLY A 7 8.02 15.15 11.38
CA GLY A 7 8.51 13.86 10.90
C GLY A 7 10.00 13.64 11.17
N GLU A 8 10.83 14.66 10.99
CA GLU A 8 12.25 14.63 11.34
C GLU A 8 12.45 14.47 12.86
N GLN A 9 11.69 15.21 13.67
CA GLN A 9 11.72 15.08 15.13
C GLN A 9 11.28 13.69 15.63
N ILE A 10 10.28 13.07 14.99
CA ILE A 10 9.89 11.67 15.29
C ILE A 10 11.03 10.72 14.94
N THR A 11 11.72 10.94 13.82
CA THR A 11 12.84 10.09 13.39
C THR A 11 14.01 10.17 14.36
N GLU A 12 14.33 11.37 14.86
CA GLU A 12 15.44 11.58 15.81
C GLU A 12 15.20 10.97 17.19
N LYS A 13 13.93 10.89 17.63
CA LYS A 13 13.56 10.43 18.98
C LYS A 13 12.92 9.04 19.01
N GLY A 14 12.72 8.40 17.86
CA GLY A 14 11.78 7.27 17.70
C GLY A 14 12.36 5.99 17.09
N ILE A 15 11.48 4.99 16.95
CA ILE A 15 11.78 3.69 16.37
C ILE A 15 11.28 3.70 14.91
N GLY A 16 12.13 4.08 13.96
CA GLY A 16 11.84 4.00 12.52
C GLY A 16 11.82 5.36 11.78
N ASN A 17 11.17 5.39 10.61
CA ASN A 17 11.09 6.57 9.75
C ASN A 17 9.86 7.43 10.10
N GLY A 18 10.07 8.64 10.62
CA GLY A 18 9.01 9.51 11.12
C GLY A 18 8.05 10.01 10.04
N ILE A 19 8.49 10.17 8.79
CA ILE A 19 7.59 10.50 7.66
C ILE A 19 6.62 9.33 7.42
N SER A 20 7.10 8.09 7.49
CA SER A 20 6.25 6.91 7.33
C SER A 20 5.21 6.80 8.46
N MET A 21 5.61 7.15 9.69
CA MET A 21 4.70 7.17 10.84
C MET A 21 3.61 8.22 10.71
N LEU A 22 3.93 9.40 10.14
CA LEU A 22 2.93 10.43 9.87
C LEU A 22 1.91 9.99 8.82
N ILE A 23 2.37 9.39 7.72
CA ILE A 23 1.48 8.84 6.67
C ILE A 23 0.59 7.75 7.27
N PHE A 24 1.17 6.85 8.07
CA PHE A 24 0.43 5.80 8.76
C PHE A 24 -0.65 6.36 9.69
N ALA A 25 -0.30 7.33 10.54
CA ALA A 25 -1.26 7.97 11.45
C ALA A 25 -2.41 8.64 10.68
N GLY A 26 -2.10 9.29 9.55
CA GLY A 26 -3.11 9.86 8.67
C GLY A 26 -4.09 8.81 8.13
N ILE A 27 -3.58 7.70 7.58
CA ILE A 27 -4.43 6.63 7.03
C ILE A 27 -5.30 6.00 8.13
N VAL A 28 -4.70 5.70 9.29
CA VAL A 28 -5.41 5.06 10.40
C VAL A 28 -6.47 5.98 11.00
N ALA A 29 -6.27 7.30 11.01
CA ALA A 29 -7.27 8.26 11.48
C ALA A 29 -8.57 8.22 10.64
N LEU A 30 -8.48 7.90 9.35
CA LEU A 30 -9.65 7.78 8.47
C LEU A 30 -10.37 6.42 8.61
N PHE A 31 -9.68 5.40 9.11
CA PHE A 31 -10.20 4.03 9.14
C PHE A 31 -11.48 3.87 9.98
N PRO A 32 -11.59 4.40 11.22
CA PRO A 32 -12.81 4.28 12.01
C PRO A 32 -14.04 4.88 11.32
N ALA A 33 -13.88 6.04 10.69
CA ALA A 33 -14.96 6.71 9.98
C ALA A 33 -15.41 5.90 8.74
N ALA A 34 -14.45 5.32 8.00
CA ALA A 34 -14.75 4.46 6.86
C ALA A 34 -15.50 3.18 7.26
N VAL A 35 -15.14 2.57 8.40
CA VAL A 35 -15.86 1.41 8.93
C VAL A 35 -17.27 1.81 9.38
N GLY A 36 -17.39 2.92 10.12
CA GLY A 36 -18.68 3.44 10.57
C GLY A 36 -19.64 3.73 9.41
N SER A 37 -19.17 4.42 8.37
CA SER A 37 -20.00 4.73 7.20
C SER A 37 -20.37 3.49 6.38
N SER A 38 -19.51 2.48 6.34
CA SER A 38 -19.81 1.21 5.67
C SER A 38 -20.89 0.43 6.41
N LEU A 39 -20.87 0.46 7.76
CA LEU A 39 -21.89 -0.18 8.59
C LEU A 39 -23.24 0.53 8.47
N THR A 40 -23.28 1.86 8.51
CA THR A 40 -24.55 2.60 8.32
C THR A 40 -25.16 2.32 6.96
N GLN A 41 -24.36 2.28 5.89
CA GLN A 41 -24.82 1.90 4.55
C GLN A 41 -25.34 0.46 4.46
N ALA A 42 -24.85 -0.45 5.30
CA ALA A 42 -25.39 -1.81 5.38
C ALA A 42 -26.72 -1.86 6.15
N TYR A 43 -26.92 -0.98 7.14
CA TYR A 43 -28.17 -0.86 7.89
C TYR A 43 -29.27 -0.13 7.11
N GLU A 44 -28.92 0.94 6.39
CA GLU A 44 -29.86 1.77 5.63
C GLU A 44 -30.34 1.10 4.32
N GLY A 45 -29.76 -0.07 3.96
CA GLY A 45 -30.13 -0.85 2.79
C GLY A 45 -29.43 -0.62 1.44
N PRO A 46 -28.58 0.41 1.20
CA PRO A 46 -27.86 0.51 -0.08
C PRO A 46 -26.80 -0.57 -0.29
N ILE A 47 -26.29 -1.18 0.78
CA ILE A 47 -25.31 -2.27 0.73
C ILE A 47 -25.91 -3.52 1.40
N SER A 48 -25.80 -4.68 0.76
CA SER A 48 -26.23 -5.92 1.40
C SER A 48 -25.26 -6.29 2.53
N GLY A 49 -25.79 -6.63 3.72
CA GLY A 49 -24.96 -7.06 4.86
C GLY A 49 -24.07 -8.27 4.54
N VAL A 50 -24.50 -9.12 3.59
CA VAL A 50 -23.70 -10.23 3.06
C VAL A 50 -22.46 -9.73 2.31
N LEU A 51 -22.58 -8.69 1.48
CA LEU A 51 -21.44 -8.10 0.78
C LEU A 51 -20.42 -7.53 1.77
N LEU A 52 -20.89 -6.84 2.82
CA LEU A 52 -20.02 -6.28 3.86
C LEU A 52 -19.23 -7.39 4.57
N LEU A 53 -19.88 -8.50 4.90
CA LEU A 53 -19.23 -9.65 5.53
C LEU A 53 -18.17 -10.29 4.61
N VAL A 54 -18.46 -10.43 3.30
CA VAL A 54 -17.50 -10.93 2.32
C VAL A 54 -16.28 -10.00 2.21
N VAL A 55 -16.51 -8.69 2.13
CA VAL A 55 -15.43 -7.69 2.08
C VAL A 55 -14.57 -7.75 3.35
N ALA A 56 -15.18 -7.90 4.52
CA ALA A 56 -14.46 -8.03 5.78
C ALA A 56 -13.56 -9.28 5.81
N ILE A 57 -14.07 -10.43 5.33
CA ILE A 57 -13.27 -11.66 5.22
C ILE A 57 -12.10 -11.47 4.26
N ILE A 58 -12.33 -10.86 3.09
CA ILE A 58 -11.28 -10.57 2.12
C ILE A 58 -10.24 -9.63 2.72
N ALA A 59 -10.65 -8.59 3.44
CA ALA A 59 -9.73 -7.65 4.08
C ALA A 59 -8.80 -8.36 5.08
N ILE A 60 -9.35 -9.24 5.92
CA ILE A 60 -8.56 -10.06 6.85
C ILE A 60 -7.61 -10.99 6.07
N GLY A 61 -8.10 -11.63 5.00
CA GLY A 61 -7.29 -12.50 4.14
C GLY A 61 -6.13 -11.78 3.48
N VAL A 62 -6.35 -10.56 2.97
CA VAL A 62 -5.30 -9.72 2.38
C VAL A 62 -4.27 -9.34 3.44
N VAL A 63 -4.69 -8.91 4.64
CA VAL A 63 -3.76 -8.60 5.73
C VAL A 63 -2.93 -9.82 6.10
N ALA A 64 -3.53 -11.00 6.23
CA ALA A 64 -2.82 -12.24 6.50
C ALA A 64 -1.83 -12.59 5.37
N GLY A 65 -2.23 -12.41 4.12
CA GLY A 65 -1.37 -12.60 2.95
C GLY A 65 -0.16 -11.64 2.94
N ILE A 66 -0.38 -10.36 3.23
CA ILE A 66 0.69 -9.36 3.36
C ILE A 66 1.67 -9.78 4.46
N VAL A 67 1.16 -10.17 5.64
CA VAL A 67 2.01 -10.60 6.76
C VAL A 67 2.82 -11.86 6.41
N TYR A 68 2.24 -12.81 5.68
CA TYR A 68 2.94 -14.01 5.23
C TYR A 68 4.09 -13.67 4.28
N VAL A 69 3.84 -12.83 3.29
CA VAL A 69 4.86 -12.40 2.31
C VAL A 69 5.94 -11.54 2.98
N GLU A 70 5.56 -10.62 3.87
CA GLU A 70 6.50 -9.73 4.56
C GLU A 70 7.42 -10.49 5.53
N ARG A 71 6.93 -11.58 6.14
CA ARG A 71 7.74 -12.45 7.00
C ARG A 71 8.61 -13.44 6.21
N ALA A 72 8.46 -13.53 4.90
CA ALA A 72 9.23 -14.44 4.07
C ALA A 72 10.69 -13.97 3.96
N GLN A 73 11.61 -14.86 4.35
CA GLN A 73 13.04 -14.63 4.32
C GLN A 73 13.74 -15.78 3.60
N ARG A 74 14.67 -15.44 2.71
CA ARG A 74 15.52 -16.39 2.02
C ARG A 74 16.73 -16.68 2.91
N ARG A 75 16.91 -17.94 3.31
CA ARG A 75 18.07 -18.39 4.07
C ARG A 75 19.14 -18.89 3.10
N ILE A 76 20.32 -18.25 3.10
CA ILE A 76 21.46 -18.70 2.30
C ILE A 76 22.53 -19.22 3.26
N THR A 77 22.97 -20.47 3.06
CA THR A 77 24.03 -21.07 3.88
C THR A 77 25.39 -20.50 3.48
N VAL A 78 26.11 -19.96 4.46
CA VAL A 78 27.49 -19.52 4.35
C VAL A 78 28.36 -20.53 5.07
N ASN A 79 29.23 -21.19 4.31
CA ASN A 79 30.24 -22.09 4.85
C ASN A 79 31.49 -21.26 5.14
N TYR A 80 31.77 -20.98 6.41
CA TYR A 80 33.01 -20.32 6.78
C TYR A 80 34.22 -21.22 6.45
N ALA A 81 35.26 -20.63 5.87
CA ALA A 81 36.47 -21.35 5.52
C ALA A 81 37.09 -21.98 6.77
N LYS A 82 37.47 -23.25 6.67
CA LYS A 82 38.16 -23.98 7.74
C LYS A 82 39.45 -23.23 8.09
N ARG A 83 39.57 -22.70 9.30
CA ARG A 83 40.88 -22.29 9.82
C ARG A 83 41.55 -23.51 10.44
N GLN A 84 42.63 -23.96 9.82
CA GLN A 84 43.50 -24.97 10.40
C GLN A 84 44.48 -24.26 11.35
N GLN A 85 44.33 -24.46 12.65
CA GLN A 85 45.27 -23.96 13.65
C GLN A 85 46.04 -25.18 14.21
N GLY A 86 47.30 -25.34 13.80
CA GLY A 86 48.12 -26.50 14.14
C GLY A 86 47.69 -27.80 13.43
N ARG A 87 47.82 -28.95 14.10
CA ARG A 87 47.57 -30.30 13.52
C ARG A 87 46.11 -30.76 13.64
N LYS A 88 45.21 -29.91 14.14
CA LYS A 88 43.77 -30.19 14.29
C LYS A 88 42.96 -29.34 13.30
N MET A 89 42.17 -30.01 12.46
CA MET A 89 41.20 -29.37 11.56
C MET A 89 39.92 -29.09 12.35
N TYR A 90 39.63 -27.81 12.61
CA TYR A 90 38.34 -27.43 13.19
C TYR A 90 37.25 -27.56 12.12
N GLN A 91 36.15 -28.23 12.48
CA GLN A 91 35.01 -28.47 11.62
C GLN A 91 34.40 -27.12 11.24
N ALA A 92 34.23 -26.86 9.93
CA ALA A 92 33.56 -25.65 9.47
C ALA A 92 32.10 -25.69 9.93
N GLN A 93 31.73 -24.81 10.84
CA GLN A 93 30.35 -24.63 11.24
C GLN A 93 29.62 -23.88 10.12
N ALA A 94 28.64 -24.53 9.49
CA ALA A 94 27.78 -23.88 8.51
C ALA A 94 26.87 -22.88 9.23
N SER A 95 26.89 -21.62 8.80
CA SER A 95 25.96 -20.59 9.27
C SER A 95 24.98 -20.25 8.16
N HIS A 96 23.84 -19.64 8.48
CA HIS A 96 22.91 -19.15 7.48
C HIS A 96 22.74 -17.63 7.63
N LEU A 97 22.92 -16.91 6.53
CA LEU A 97 22.61 -15.49 6.48
C LEU A 97 21.15 -15.34 6.00
N PRO A 98 20.24 -14.81 6.85
CA PRO A 98 18.87 -14.53 6.43
C PRO A 98 18.83 -13.23 5.61
N LEU A 99 18.24 -13.29 4.42
CA LEU A 99 17.93 -12.11 3.60
C LEU A 99 16.41 -11.99 3.46
N LYS A 100 15.85 -10.84 3.87
CA LYS A 100 14.42 -10.56 3.65
C LYS A 100 14.15 -10.43 2.15
N ILE A 101 13.01 -10.93 1.70
CA ILE A 101 12.62 -10.87 0.28
C ILE A 101 12.34 -9.43 -0.15
N ASN A 102 11.69 -8.64 0.71
CA ASN A 102 11.49 -7.20 0.51
C ASN A 102 12.34 -6.41 1.51
N MET A 103 13.42 -5.80 1.05
CA MET A 103 14.27 -4.94 1.90
C MET A 103 13.85 -3.47 1.85
N ALA A 104 12.95 -3.08 0.93
CA ALA A 104 12.57 -1.69 0.69
C ALA A 104 11.40 -1.20 1.57
N GLY A 105 10.76 -2.11 2.32
CA GLY A 105 9.67 -1.78 3.24
C GLY A 105 8.49 -1.13 2.53
N VAL A 106 8.01 0.00 3.07
CA VAL A 106 6.78 0.70 2.64
C VAL A 106 7.03 1.71 1.50
N ILE A 107 8.29 2.07 1.23
CA ILE A 107 8.63 3.13 0.27
C ILE A 107 8.11 2.82 -1.16
N PRO A 108 8.28 1.59 -1.72
CA PRO A 108 7.78 1.29 -3.06
C PRO A 108 6.26 1.46 -3.20
N ALA A 109 5.48 1.12 -2.17
CA ALA A 109 4.03 1.26 -2.20
C ALA A 109 3.60 2.74 -2.20
N ILE A 110 4.31 3.59 -1.45
CA ILE A 110 4.09 5.04 -1.44
C ILE A 110 4.38 5.62 -2.82
N PHE A 111 5.50 5.23 -3.45
CA PHE A 111 5.88 5.70 -4.77
C PHE A 111 4.89 5.25 -5.86
N ALA A 112 4.39 4.01 -5.78
CA ALA A 112 3.34 3.54 -6.66
C ALA A 112 2.06 4.39 -6.51
N SER A 113 1.67 4.67 -5.26
CA SER A 113 0.47 5.48 -4.97
C SER A 113 0.61 6.91 -5.49
N SER A 114 1.79 7.54 -5.34
CA SER A 114 2.02 8.90 -5.85
C SER A 114 2.02 8.95 -7.38
N ILE A 115 2.57 7.95 -8.06
CA ILE A 115 2.51 7.84 -9.53
C ILE A 115 1.07 7.69 -10.01
N LEU A 116 0.26 6.86 -9.35
CA LEU A 116 -1.15 6.66 -9.72
C LEU A 116 -1.99 7.92 -9.52
N LEU A 117 -1.73 8.68 -8.46
CA LEU A 117 -2.46 9.91 -8.16
C LEU A 117 -2.03 11.09 -9.03
N PHE A 118 -0.80 11.10 -9.52
CA PHE A 118 -0.22 12.22 -10.26
C PHE A 118 -1.04 12.67 -11.50
N PRO A 119 -1.47 11.78 -12.42
CA PRO A 119 -2.29 12.18 -13.56
C PRO A 119 -3.65 12.74 -13.15
N ALA A 120 -4.28 12.15 -12.13
CA ALA A 120 -5.56 12.63 -11.63
C ALA A 120 -5.44 14.03 -11.03
N SER A 121 -4.36 14.29 -10.28
CA SER A 121 -4.07 15.63 -9.74
C SER A 121 -3.81 16.66 -10.85
N LEU A 122 -3.06 16.29 -11.90
CA LEU A 122 -2.88 17.17 -13.07
C LEU A 122 -4.20 17.46 -13.77
N GLY A 123 -5.03 16.44 -13.99
CA GLY A 123 -6.36 16.59 -14.58
C GLY A 123 -7.27 17.51 -13.77
N GLN A 124 -7.19 17.49 -12.44
CA GLN A 124 -7.96 18.39 -11.58
C GLN A 124 -7.48 19.85 -11.66
N TRP A 125 -6.17 20.08 -11.76
CA TRP A 125 -5.62 21.45 -11.83
C TRP A 125 -5.81 22.09 -13.19
N PHE A 126 -5.62 21.33 -14.27
CA PHE A 126 -5.76 21.83 -15.64
C PHE A 126 -7.20 21.68 -16.18
N GLY A 127 -8.01 20.79 -15.62
CA GLY A 127 -9.41 20.59 -16.02
C GLY A 127 -10.35 21.74 -15.62
N GLN A 128 -9.89 22.71 -14.82
CA GLN A 128 -10.63 23.94 -14.51
C GLN A 128 -10.39 25.08 -15.51
N SER A 129 -9.43 24.94 -16.45
CA SER A 129 -9.24 25.90 -17.54
C SER A 129 -10.06 25.49 -18.77
N GLU A 130 -10.88 26.41 -19.29
CA GLU A 130 -11.58 26.26 -20.58
C GLU A 130 -10.58 25.89 -21.69
N GLY A 131 -10.57 24.61 -22.13
CA GLY A 131 -9.67 24.10 -23.18
C GLY A 131 -9.01 22.75 -22.91
N ALA A 132 -9.14 22.19 -21.70
CA ALA A 132 -8.55 20.91 -21.31
C ALA A 132 -9.51 19.71 -21.38
N GLU A 133 -10.54 19.74 -22.23
CA GLU A 133 -11.52 18.64 -22.39
C GLU A 133 -10.87 17.31 -22.81
N TRP A 134 -9.75 17.36 -23.54
CA TRP A 134 -9.01 16.16 -23.97
C TRP A 134 -8.38 15.39 -22.80
N LEU A 135 -8.05 16.07 -21.69
CA LEU A 135 -7.55 15.45 -20.45
C LEU A 135 -8.66 14.76 -19.66
N GLN A 136 -9.92 15.19 -19.83
CA GLN A 136 -11.09 14.51 -19.26
C GLN A 136 -11.51 13.31 -20.13
N GLY A 137 -11.34 13.41 -21.45
CA GLY A 137 -11.68 12.35 -22.41
C GLY A 137 -10.91 11.05 -22.19
N SER A 138 -9.63 11.10 -21.80
CA SER A 138 -8.83 9.88 -21.56
C SER A 138 -9.28 9.07 -20.33
N GLY A 139 -10.09 9.66 -19.43
CA GLY A 139 -10.76 8.96 -18.32
C GLY A 139 -12.27 8.70 -18.54
N ALA A 140 -12.88 9.30 -19.57
CA ALA A 140 -14.34 9.30 -19.78
C ALA A 140 -14.82 8.54 -21.03
N VAL A 141 -13.92 8.04 -21.90
CA VAL A 141 -14.26 7.34 -23.15
C VAL A 141 -15.00 6.00 -22.97
N ASN A 142 -15.22 5.53 -21.74
CA ASN A 142 -15.93 4.26 -21.47
C ASN A 142 -17.32 4.38 -20.81
N ARG A 143 -17.95 5.57 -20.76
CA ARG A 143 -19.33 5.73 -20.21
C ARG A 143 -20.43 6.05 -21.24
N THR A 144 -20.12 6.30 -22.50
CA THR A 144 -21.11 6.76 -23.51
C THR A 144 -21.38 5.76 -24.64
N ARG A 145 -21.19 4.46 -24.40
CA ARG A 145 -21.57 3.40 -25.36
C ARG A 145 -22.79 2.55 -24.97
N SER A 146 -23.64 3.04 -24.06
CA SER A 146 -25.02 2.54 -23.93
C SER A 146 -25.96 3.50 -24.66
N ALA A 147 -26.31 3.14 -25.89
CA ALA A 147 -27.19 3.87 -26.81
C ALA A 147 -28.59 4.14 -26.21
N PRO A 148 -29.25 5.27 -26.54
CA PRO A 148 -30.69 5.39 -26.41
C PRO A 148 -31.35 4.86 -27.69
N ILE A 149 -32.04 3.71 -27.58
CA ILE A 149 -32.92 3.19 -28.63
C ILE A 149 -34.36 3.43 -28.17
N HIS A 150 -35.03 4.35 -28.87
CA HIS A 150 -36.48 4.53 -29.03
C HIS A 150 -37.37 4.82 -27.81
N HIS A 151 -38.14 5.91 -27.89
CA HIS A 151 -39.56 5.81 -28.26
C HIS A 151 -40.11 7.17 -28.72
N TYR A 152 -40.64 7.19 -29.95
CA TYR A 152 -41.68 8.12 -30.37
C TYR A 152 -42.95 7.72 -29.62
N PHE A 153 -43.52 8.65 -28.86
CA PHE A 153 -44.94 9.03 -28.72
C PHE A 153 -45.06 10.04 -27.59
#